data_AF-A0A6V7INZ4-F1
#
_entry.id   AF-A0A6V7INZ4-F1
#
_cell.length_a   1.000
_cell.length_b   1.000
_cell.length_c   1.000
_cell.angle_alpha   90.00
_cell.angle_beta   90.00
_cell.angle_gamma   90.00
#
_symmetry.space_group_name_H-M   'P 1'
#
loop_
_entity.id
_entity.type
_entity.pdbx_description
1 polymer ?
#
loop_
_entity_poly.entity_id
_entity_poly.type
_entity_poly.pdbx_seq_one_letter_code
_entity_poly.pdbx_strand_id
1 'polypeptide(L)'
;DLTEFYKKTLASINDSPQRKKKIAILEYINGVMTWLNTPIKFSKQTFSKICPVSPEVTQHIIDTYSVKSASGRLRPLSMRDKGFIHAIILNLMICNFKIDLELFTTASASKVAVRKLNDLAKVVGTVSARGEARIVMLKVPLPDAPSLIKRKRKAA
;
A
#
# COMPACT_ATOMS: atom_id res chain seq x y z
N ASP A 1 5.71 -11.31 -7.14
CA ASP A 1 6.63 -10.39 -7.84
C ASP A 1 5.87 -9.08 -8.07
N LEU A 2 6.49 -7.92 -7.81
CA LEU A 2 5.91 -6.60 -8.08
C LEU A 2 5.45 -6.47 -9.54
N THR A 3 6.19 -7.11 -10.45
CA THR A 3 5.84 -7.20 -11.87
C THR A 3 4.50 -7.89 -12.10
N GLU A 4 4.18 -8.94 -11.33
CA GLU A 4 2.93 -9.71 -11.46
C GLU A 4 1.73 -8.87 -11.02
N PHE A 5 1.82 -8.24 -9.85
CA PHE A 5 0.81 -7.32 -9.35
C PHE A 5 0.53 -6.21 -10.37
N TYR A 6 1.58 -5.58 -10.88
CA TYR A 6 1.46 -4.48 -11.84
C TYR A 6 0.77 -4.93 -13.12
N LYS A 7 1.22 -6.04 -13.74
CA LYS A 7 0.64 -6.57 -14.99
C LYS A 7 -0.84 -6.93 -14.84
N LYS A 8 -1.20 -7.66 -13.78
CA LYS A 8 -2.60 -8.07 -13.53
C LYS A 8 -3.50 -6.86 -13.29
N THR A 9 -3.01 -5.86 -12.54
CA THR A 9 -3.78 -4.64 -12.26
C THR A 9 -3.89 -3.74 -13.50
N LEU A 10 -2.84 -3.63 -14.31
CA LEU A 10 -2.90 -2.86 -15.55
C LEU A 10 -3.92 -3.46 -16.54
N ALA A 11 -3.96 -4.79 -16.65
CA ALA A 11 -4.93 -5.49 -17.49
C ALA A 11 -6.39 -5.17 -17.10
N SER A 12 -6.69 -5.08 -15.80
CA SER A 12 -8.04 -4.74 -15.32
C SER A 12 -8.42 -3.27 -15.50
N ILE A 13 -7.45 -2.39 -15.77
CA ILE A 13 -7.64 -0.94 -15.95
C ILE A 13 -7.84 -0.55 -17.43
N ASN A 14 -7.41 -1.38 -18.37
CA ASN A 14 -7.31 -1.00 -19.79
C ASN A 14 -8.63 -0.54 -20.42
N ASP A 15 -9.77 -1.10 -20.00
CA ASP A 15 -11.08 -0.77 -20.55
C ASP A 15 -11.81 0.34 -19.76
N SER A 16 -11.15 0.94 -18.77
CA SER A 16 -11.77 1.98 -17.95
C SER A 16 -11.82 3.34 -18.66
N PRO A 17 -12.94 4.09 -18.61
CA PRO A 17 -13.00 5.47 -19.11
C PRO A 17 -11.98 6.41 -18.44
N GLN A 18 -11.53 6.08 -17.22
CA GLN A 18 -10.53 6.83 -16.46
C GLN A 18 -9.13 6.21 -16.56
N ARG A 19 -8.84 5.44 -17.62
CA ARG A 19 -7.60 4.68 -17.81
C ARG A 19 -6.35 5.48 -17.46
N LYS A 20 -6.18 6.68 -18.04
CA LYS A 20 -4.99 7.53 -17.80
C LYS A 20 -4.78 7.83 -16.30
N LYS A 21 -5.85 8.21 -15.60
CA LYS A 21 -5.81 8.51 -14.16
C LYS A 21 -5.52 7.26 -13.33
N LYS A 22 -6.16 6.13 -13.66
CA LYS A 22 -5.93 4.85 -12.97
C LYS A 22 -4.50 4.33 -13.18
N ILE A 23 -3.93 4.48 -14.38
CA ILE A 23 -2.53 4.15 -14.67
C ILE A 23 -1.59 5.04 -13.85
N ALA A 24 -1.82 6.36 -13.80
CA ALA A 24 -1.00 7.26 -12.98
C ALA A 24 -1.01 6.87 -11.49
N ILE A 25 -2.19 6.46 -10.98
CA ILE A 25 -2.31 5.93 -9.61
C ILE A 25 -1.53 4.60 -9.46
N LEU A 26 -1.62 3.69 -10.44
CA LEU A 26 -0.87 2.43 -10.42
C LEU A 26 0.64 2.66 -10.43
N GLU A 27 1.15 3.61 -11.21
CA GLU A 27 2.57 4.02 -11.20
C GLU A 27 2.99 4.52 -9.82
N TYR A 28 2.14 5.35 -9.18
CA TYR A 28 2.43 5.83 -7.83
C TYR A 28 2.46 4.67 -6.82
N ILE A 29 1.51 3.73 -6.87
CA ILE A 29 1.52 2.52 -6.03
C ILE A 29 2.83 1.75 -6.26
N ASN A 30 3.23 1.54 -7.51
CA ASN A 30 4.45 0.85 -7.86
C ASN A 30 5.69 1.53 -7.26
N GLY A 31 5.74 2.87 -7.29
CA GLY A 31 6.81 3.64 -6.65
C GLY A 31 6.82 3.51 -5.13
N VAL A 32 5.66 3.55 -4.48
CA VAL A 32 5.56 3.31 -3.03
C VAL A 32 6.07 1.91 -2.69
N MET A 33 5.63 0.89 -3.41
CA MET A 33 6.05 -0.50 -3.16
C MET A 33 7.54 -0.70 -3.42
N THR A 34 8.08 -0.08 -4.47
CA THR A 34 9.52 -0.08 -4.77
C THR A 34 10.32 0.54 -3.63
N TRP A 35 9.86 1.69 -3.10
CA TRP A 35 10.47 2.30 -1.93
C TRP A 35 10.43 1.36 -0.73
N LEU A 36 9.26 0.83 -0.36
CA LEU A 36 9.09 -0.04 0.81
C LEU A 36 9.89 -1.34 0.73
N ASN A 37 10.09 -1.88 -0.47
CA ASN A 37 10.87 -3.08 -0.74
C ASN A 37 12.38 -2.83 -0.69
N THR A 38 12.82 -1.60 -0.97
CA THR A 38 14.22 -1.20 -0.92
C THR A 38 14.72 -1.16 0.52
N PRO A 39 15.77 -1.91 0.90
CA PRO A 39 16.40 -1.79 2.21
C PRO A 39 16.93 -0.36 2.45
N ILE A 40 16.72 0.20 3.64
CA ILE A 40 17.08 1.60 3.92
C ILE A 40 18.57 1.91 3.67
N LYS A 41 19.45 0.92 3.88
CA LYS A 41 20.89 0.99 3.61
C LYS A 41 21.24 1.24 2.13
N PHE A 42 20.36 0.88 1.20
CA PHE A 42 20.56 1.06 -0.24
C PHE A 42 19.72 2.20 -0.83
N SER A 43 18.95 2.90 0.01
CA SER A 43 17.97 3.91 -0.42
C SER A 43 18.53 4.92 -1.42
N LYS A 44 19.69 5.53 -1.12
CA LYS A 44 20.33 6.55 -1.97
C LYS A 44 20.68 6.07 -3.38
N GLN A 45 21.02 4.78 -3.55
CA GLN A 45 21.41 4.21 -4.85
C GLN A 45 20.22 3.84 -5.72
N THR A 46 19.02 3.79 -5.14
CA THR A 46 17.81 3.27 -5.77
C THR A 46 16.74 4.33 -5.99
N PHE A 47 17.02 5.61 -5.69
CA PHE A 47 16.04 6.69 -5.87
C PHE A 47 15.54 6.77 -7.30
N SER A 48 16.42 6.63 -8.30
CA SER A 48 16.05 6.61 -9.72
C SER A 48 15.12 5.46 -10.11
N LYS A 49 15.01 4.41 -9.28
CA LYS A 49 14.14 3.26 -9.52
C LYS A 49 12.73 3.43 -8.95
N ILE A 50 12.50 4.40 -8.06
CA ILE A 50 11.21 4.60 -7.39
C ILE A 50 10.16 5.11 -8.39
N CYS A 51 10.45 6.21 -9.07
CA CYS A 51 9.63 6.69 -10.18
C CYS A 51 10.57 7.25 -11.26
N PRO A 52 10.93 6.43 -12.27
CA PRO A 52 11.89 6.83 -13.31
C PRO A 52 11.44 8.04 -14.13
N VAL A 53 10.13 8.25 -14.21
CA VAL A 53 9.51 9.28 -15.05
C VAL A 53 9.30 10.62 -14.33
N SER A 54 9.43 10.67 -12.99
CA SER A 54 9.30 11.92 -12.22
C SER A 54 10.16 11.89 -10.95
N PRO A 55 11.27 12.66 -10.93
CA PRO A 55 12.08 12.90 -9.74
C PRO A 55 11.27 13.51 -8.58
N GLU A 56 10.28 14.36 -8.89
CA GLU A 56 9.44 15.04 -7.90
C GLU A 56 8.56 14.03 -7.16
N VAL A 57 7.94 13.10 -7.90
CA VAL A 57 7.16 12.01 -7.31
C VAL A 57 8.05 11.10 -6.46
N THR A 58 9.25 10.79 -6.95
CA THR A 58 10.26 10.05 -6.19
C THR A 58 10.56 10.72 -4.85
N GLN A 59 10.87 12.02 -4.86
CA GLN A 59 11.19 12.79 -3.66
C GLN A 59 10.00 12.85 -2.70
N HIS A 60 8.80 13.07 -3.24
CA HIS A 60 7.56 13.08 -2.46
C HIS A 60 7.29 11.74 -1.77
N ILE A 61 7.47 10.60 -2.46
CA ILE A 61 7.33 9.26 -1.85
C ILE A 61 8.31 9.09 -0.70
N ILE A 62 9.58 9.45 -0.92
CA ILE A 62 10.62 9.32 0.10
C ILE A 62 10.25 10.18 1.33
N ASP A 63 9.89 11.44 1.13
CA ASP A 63 9.51 12.34 2.23
C ASP A 63 8.24 11.91 2.96
N THR A 64 7.27 11.34 2.25
CA THR A 64 5.98 10.95 2.82
C THR A 64 6.08 9.68 3.68
N TYR A 65 6.97 8.75 3.32
CA TYR A 65 7.10 7.43 3.93
C TYR A 65 8.49 7.20 4.56
N SER A 66 9.13 8.27 5.02
CA SER A 66 10.33 8.22 5.87
C SER A 66 10.33 9.40 6.84
N VAL A 67 11.22 9.34 7.83
CA VAL A 67 11.49 10.47 8.74
C VAL A 67 12.96 10.85 8.63
N LYS A 68 13.25 12.15 8.68
CA LYS A 68 14.61 12.67 8.77
C LYS A 68 15.14 12.41 10.19
N SER A 69 16.43 12.10 10.28
CA SER A 69 17.17 11.85 11.51
C SER A 69 18.58 12.42 11.37
N ALA A 70 19.31 12.56 12.49
CA ALA A 70 20.69 13.08 12.47
C ALA A 70 21.63 12.27 11.58
N SER A 71 21.41 10.95 11.43
CA SER A 71 22.22 10.05 10.60
C SER A 71 21.66 9.81 9.20
N GLY A 72 20.66 10.58 8.77
CA GLY A 72 20.03 10.46 7.46
C GLY A 72 18.54 10.18 7.54
N ARG A 73 18.05 9.14 6.87
CA ARG A 73 16.61 8.79 6.86
C ARG A 73 16.35 7.50 7.59
N LEU A 74 15.28 7.51 8.38
CA LEU A 74 14.73 6.31 9.00
C LEU A 74 13.40 5.97 8.36
N ARG A 75 13.11 4.67 8.31
CA ARG A 75 11.79 4.16 7.94
C ARG A 75 11.28 3.27 9.07
N PRO A 76 10.76 3.86 10.16
CA PRO A 76 10.18 3.10 11.25
C PRO A 76 8.95 2.32 10.75
N LEU A 77 8.53 1.31 11.52
CA LEU A 77 7.38 0.46 11.17
C LEU A 77 6.10 1.28 10.93
N SER A 78 5.90 2.38 11.64
CA SER A 78 4.76 3.29 11.43
C SER A 78 4.74 3.89 10.03
N MET A 79 5.90 4.33 9.50
CA MET A 79 5.99 4.85 8.13
C MET A 79 5.79 3.75 7.09
N ARG A 80 6.21 2.52 7.40
CA ARG A 80 6.00 1.36 6.55
C ARG A 80 4.51 0.98 6.48
N ASP A 81 3.83 0.92 7.62
CA ASP A 81 2.40 0.65 7.71
C ASP A 81 1.59 1.73 6.99
N LYS A 82 1.96 3.01 7.17
CA LYS A 82 1.39 4.14 6.41
C LYS A 82 1.50 3.94 4.90
N GLY A 83 2.67 3.53 4.41
CA GLY A 83 2.89 3.25 2.99
C GLY A 83 1.99 2.14 2.46
N PHE A 84 1.85 1.04 3.20
CA PHE A 84 0.92 -0.04 2.83
C PHE A 84 -0.54 0.40 2.86
N ILE A 85 -0.97 1.14 3.88
CA ILE A 85 -2.34 1.66 3.99
C ILE A 85 -2.67 2.57 2.80
N HIS A 86 -1.79 3.50 2.46
CA HIS A 86 -1.99 4.40 1.31
C HIS A 86 -2.03 3.61 -0.01
N ALA A 87 -1.13 2.64 -0.19
CA ALA A 87 -1.14 1.78 -1.37
C ALA A 87 -2.43 0.94 -1.47
N ILE A 88 -2.99 0.46 -0.34
CA ILE A 88 -4.28 -0.24 -0.28
C ILE A 88 -5.42 0.69 -0.70
N ILE A 89 -5.49 1.91 -0.16
CA ILE A 89 -6.51 2.91 -0.52
C ILE A 89 -6.49 3.19 -2.03
N LEU A 90 -5.31 3.47 -2.58
CA LEU A 90 -5.14 3.76 -3.99
C LEU A 90 -5.50 2.54 -4.87
N ASN A 91 -5.16 1.33 -4.43
CA ASN A 91 -5.51 0.11 -5.14
C ASN A 91 -7.03 -0.14 -5.15
N LEU A 92 -7.71 0.12 -4.03
CA LEU A 92 -9.18 0.09 -3.95
C LEU A 92 -9.80 1.07 -4.96
N MET A 93 -9.28 2.30 -5.07
CA MET A 93 -9.80 3.30 -6.02
C MET A 93 -9.71 2.84 -7.48
N ILE A 94 -8.62 2.19 -7.88
CA ILE A 94 -8.43 1.75 -9.27
C ILE A 94 -9.14 0.41 -9.57
N CYS A 95 -9.35 -0.42 -8.55
CA CYS A 95 -10.00 -1.74 -8.64
C CYS A 95 -11.48 -1.75 -8.21
N ASN A 96 -12.20 -0.63 -8.40
CA ASN A 96 -13.64 -0.54 -8.12
C ASN A 96 -14.00 -0.95 -6.67
N PHE A 97 -13.18 -0.51 -5.72
CA PHE A 97 -13.32 -0.71 -4.28
C PHE A 97 -13.30 -2.18 -3.83
N LYS A 98 -12.71 -3.09 -4.63
CA LYS A 98 -12.52 -4.51 -4.32
C LYS A 98 -11.11 -4.94 -4.71
N ILE A 99 -10.35 -5.50 -3.79
CA ILE A 99 -8.98 -5.97 -4.04
C ILE A 99 -8.74 -7.37 -3.48
N ASP A 100 -7.84 -8.11 -4.12
CA ASP A 100 -7.31 -9.37 -3.62
C ASP A 100 -6.00 -9.12 -2.87
N LEU A 101 -6.00 -9.40 -1.55
CA LEU A 101 -4.82 -9.21 -0.70
C LEU A 101 -3.72 -10.21 -1.01
N GLU A 102 -4.02 -11.41 -1.52
CA GLU A 102 -2.99 -12.36 -1.95
C GLU A 102 -2.21 -11.79 -3.13
N LEU A 103 -2.92 -11.29 -4.14
CA LEU A 103 -2.28 -10.59 -5.26
C LEU A 103 -1.48 -9.38 -4.77
N PHE A 104 -2.00 -8.61 -3.83
CA PHE A 104 -1.28 -7.46 -3.27
C PHE A 104 0.00 -7.88 -2.52
N THR A 105 0.05 -9.05 -1.87
CA THR A 105 1.27 -9.54 -1.21
C THR A 105 2.42 -9.71 -2.19
N THR A 106 2.11 -10.05 -3.45
CA THR A 106 3.12 -10.26 -4.50
C THR A 106 3.89 -8.99 -4.81
N ALA A 107 3.32 -7.80 -4.52
CA ALA A 107 3.95 -6.50 -4.65
C ALA A 107 4.96 -6.19 -3.54
N SER A 108 4.93 -6.92 -2.42
CA SER A 108 5.89 -6.78 -1.32
C SER A 108 7.00 -7.84 -1.42
N ALA A 109 8.25 -7.41 -1.57
CA ALA A 109 9.43 -8.28 -1.55
C ALA A 109 9.65 -8.97 -0.19
N SER A 110 9.18 -8.36 0.89
CA SER A 110 9.43 -8.83 2.26
C SER A 110 8.48 -9.91 2.78
N LYS A 111 7.70 -10.58 1.92
CA LYS A 111 6.68 -11.57 2.32
C LYS A 111 5.80 -11.08 3.47
N VAL A 112 5.25 -9.86 3.36
CA VAL A 112 4.27 -9.39 4.35
C VAL A 112 3.11 -10.37 4.36
N ALA A 113 2.82 -10.94 5.52
CA ALA A 113 1.74 -11.90 5.67
C ALA A 113 0.40 -11.27 5.26
N VAL A 114 -0.43 -12.03 4.54
CA VAL A 114 -1.81 -11.63 4.17
C VAL A 114 -2.58 -11.11 5.40
N ARG A 115 -2.39 -11.75 6.56
CA ARG A 115 -3.00 -11.33 7.83
C ARG A 115 -2.67 -9.89 8.20
N LYS A 116 -1.39 -9.48 8.08
CA LYS A 116 -0.97 -8.10 8.38
C LYS A 116 -1.61 -7.11 7.40
N LEU A 117 -1.69 -7.47 6.11
CA LEU A 117 -2.37 -6.63 5.12
C LEU A 117 -3.88 -6.54 5.38
N ASN A 118 -4.50 -7.62 5.83
CA ASN A 118 -5.90 -7.63 6.24
C ASN A 118 -6.14 -6.72 7.45
N ASP A 119 -5.26 -6.76 8.46
CA ASP A 119 -5.32 -5.86 9.61
C ASP A 119 -5.17 -4.39 9.19
N LEU A 120 -4.26 -4.08 8.26
CA LEU A 120 -4.10 -2.73 7.71
C LEU A 120 -5.30 -2.30 6.84
N ALA A 121 -5.88 -3.20 6.06
CA ALA A 121 -7.06 -2.92 5.24
C ALA A 121 -8.30 -2.61 6.13
N LYS A 122 -8.44 -3.31 7.26
CA LYS A 122 -9.50 -3.01 8.25
C LYS A 122 -9.41 -1.61 8.83
N VAL A 123 -8.21 -1.02 8.97
CA VAL A 123 -8.05 0.40 9.37
C VAL A 123 -8.71 1.35 8.36
N VAL A 124 -8.79 0.95 7.09
CA VAL A 124 -9.46 1.71 6.01
C VAL A 124 -10.98 1.46 5.99
N GLY A 125 -11.50 0.58 6.84
CA GLY A 125 -12.92 0.22 6.86
C GLY A 125 -13.31 -0.84 5.82
N THR A 126 -12.35 -1.62 5.31
CA THR A 126 -12.69 -2.72 4.39
C THR A 126 -13.33 -3.89 5.12
N VAL A 127 -14.27 -4.55 4.44
CA VAL A 127 -14.85 -5.83 4.87
C VAL A 127 -14.42 -6.94 3.92
N SER A 128 -14.33 -8.18 4.43
CA SER A 128 -14.06 -9.34 3.58
C SER A 128 -15.27 -9.69 2.71
N ALA A 129 -15.02 -10.19 1.51
CA ALA A 129 -16.05 -10.78 0.68
C ALA A 129 -16.58 -12.06 1.34
N ARG A 130 -17.87 -12.36 1.15
CA ARG A 130 -18.52 -13.52 1.74
C ARG A 130 -17.86 -14.79 1.18
N GLY A 131 -17.28 -15.62 2.06
CA GLY A 131 -16.60 -16.87 1.67
C GLY A 131 -15.16 -16.69 1.16
N GLU A 132 -14.67 -15.46 0.99
CA GLU A 132 -13.33 -15.20 0.47
C GLU A 132 -12.57 -14.19 1.34
N ALA A 133 -11.93 -14.67 2.40
CA ALA A 133 -11.22 -13.81 3.37
C ALA A 133 -10.08 -12.98 2.75
N ARG A 134 -9.50 -13.45 1.63
CA ARG A 134 -8.44 -12.76 0.87
C ARG A 134 -8.95 -11.55 0.10
N ILE A 135 -10.22 -11.54 -0.30
CA ILE A 135 -10.82 -10.44 -1.03
C ILE A 135 -11.41 -9.48 -0.02
N VAL A 136 -10.98 -8.22 -0.09
CA VAL A 136 -11.51 -7.14 0.74
C VAL A 136 -12.12 -6.05 -0.12
N MET A 137 -13.17 -5.41 0.40
CA MET A 137 -13.90 -4.37 -0.32
C MET A 137 -14.44 -3.29 0.62
N LEU A 138 -14.73 -2.11 0.08
CA LEU A 138 -15.48 -1.08 0.80
C LEU A 138 -16.98 -1.23 0.51
N LYS A 139 -17.79 -0.99 1.53
CA LYS A 139 -19.26 -0.96 1.46
C LYS A 139 -19.79 0.30 2.10
N VAL A 140 -21.01 0.68 1.73
CA VAL A 140 -21.74 1.79 2.34
C VAL A 140 -22.90 1.26 3.20
N PRO A 141 -23.16 1.84 4.39
CA PRO A 141 -22.28 2.79 5.08
C PRO A 141 -20.92 2.14 5.43
N LEU A 142 -19.89 2.97 5.59
CA LEU A 142 -18.60 2.47 6.04
C LEU A 142 -18.75 1.88 7.45
N PRO A 143 -18.06 0.77 7.77
CA PRO A 143 -18.08 0.24 9.12
C PRO A 143 -17.43 1.21 10.09
N ASP A 144 -17.78 1.07 11.37
CA ASP A 144 -17.16 1.86 12.43
C ASP A 144 -15.65 1.68 12.42
N ALA A 145 -14.94 2.79 12.68
CA ALA A 145 -13.49 2.78 12.77
C ALA A 145 -13.06 1.78 13.86
N PRO A 146 -12.12 0.86 13.59
CA PRO A 146 -11.68 -0.10 14.57
C PRO A 146 -11.08 0.61 15.79
N SER A 147 -11.39 0.15 17.00
CA SER A 147 -10.84 0.76 18.23
C SER A 147 -9.31 0.58 18.27
N LEU A 148 -8.56 1.62 17.96
CA LEU A 148 -7.10 1.60 17.96
C LEU A 148 -6.49 1.58 19.37
N ILE A 149 -7.31 1.88 20.40
CA ILE A 149 -6.90 1.88 21.80
C ILE A 149 -7.15 0.49 22.38
N LYS A 150 -6.09 -0.33 22.49
CA LYS A 150 -6.11 -1.42 23.46
C LYS A 150 -6.22 -0.79 24.84
N ARG A 151 -7.43 -0.77 25.42
CA ARG A 151 -7.59 -0.51 26.87
C ARG A 151 -6.64 -1.47 27.57
N LYS A 152 -5.56 -0.95 28.20
CA LYS A 152 -4.78 -1.72 29.15
C LYS A 152 -5.79 -2.31 30.14
N ARG A 153 -5.92 -3.64 30.21
CA ARG A 153 -6.59 -4.28 31.35
C ARG A 153 -5.90 -3.72 32.58
N LYS A 154 -6.62 -2.95 33.39
CA LYS A 154 -6.19 -2.65 34.76
C LYS A 154 -5.95 -4.01 35.40
N ALA A 155 -4.71 -4.30 35.78
CA ALA A 155 -4.44 -5.40 36.69
C ALA A 155 -5.24 -5.10 37.97
N ALA A 156 -6.12 -6.03 38.34
CA ALA A 156 -6.77 -6.04 39.63
C ALA A 156 -5.78 -6.57 40.67
#